data_AF-A0A149ZPC1-F1
#
_entry.id   AF-A0A149ZPC1-F1
#
_cell.length_a   1.000
_cell.length_b   1.000
_cell.length_c   1.000
_cell.angle_alpha   90.00
_cell.angle_beta   90.00
_cell.angle_gamma   90.00
#
_symmetry.space_group_name_H-M   'P 1'
#
loop_
_entity.id
_entity.type
_entity.pdbx_description
1 polymer ?
#
loop_
_entity_poly.entity_id
_entity_poly.type
_entity_poly.pdbx_seq_one_letter_code
_entity_poly.pdbx_strand_id
1 'polypeptide(L)' 'MIVFREFRNSARVARNPVSEEIATRSCEPGATFDHIAHLASGARGREQVYGNGDVEGGIWWAGQAQGLTHDIGSCRARS' A
#
# COMPACT_ATOMS: atom_id res chain seq x y z
N MET A 1 6.81 -2.43 -0.63
CA MET A 1 6.97 -3.60 -1.50
C MET A 1 6.28 -3.38 -2.84
N ILE A 2 6.43 -4.29 -3.81
CA ILE A 2 5.70 -4.26 -5.09
C ILE A 2 4.57 -5.28 -5.02
N VAL A 3 3.36 -4.89 -5.44
CA VAL A 3 2.15 -5.74 -5.51
C VAL A 3 1.45 -5.59 -6.86
N PHE A 4 0.46 -6.46 -7.14
CA PHE A 4 -0.38 -6.46 -8.35
C PHE A 4 0.36 -6.72 -9.68
N ARG A 5 1.60 -7.23 -9.62
CA ARG A 5 2.42 -7.46 -10.82
C ARG A 5 1.81 -8.53 -11.71
N GLU A 6 1.21 -9.55 -11.09
CA GLU A 6 0.52 -10.68 -11.71
C GLU A 6 -0.70 -10.22 -12.53
N PHE A 7 -1.30 -9.09 -12.14
CA PHE A 7 -2.43 -8.46 -12.83
C PHE A 7 -2.02 -7.37 -13.83
N ARG A 8 -0.72 -7.20 -14.11
CA ARG A 8 -0.15 -6.10 -14.94
C ARG A 8 -0.55 -4.71 -14.45
N ASN A 9 -0.74 -4.54 -13.15
CA ASN A 9 -1.15 -3.29 -12.50
C ASN A 9 -0.20 -2.92 -11.35
N SER A 10 1.11 -3.08 -11.58
CA SER A 10 2.14 -2.99 -10.54
C SER A 10 2.06 -1.69 -9.73
N ALA A 11 2.06 -1.83 -8.40
CA ALA A 11 2.01 -0.72 -7.46
C ALA A 11 3.15 -0.84 -6.43
N ARG A 12 3.71 0.30 -6.01
CA ARG A 12 4.66 0.37 -4.89
C ARG A 12 3.94 0.92 -3.64
N VAL A 13 3.91 0.10 -2.61
CA VAL A 13 3.15 0.35 -1.37
C VAL A 13 4.03 0.15 -0.14
N ALA A 14 3.56 0.61 1.03
CA ALA A 14 4.18 0.24 2.29
C ALA A 14 4.16 -1.30 2.47
N ARG A 15 5.14 -1.85 3.18
CA ARG A 15 5.11 -3.27 3.57
C ARG A 15 4.38 -3.36 4.91
N ASN A 16 3.26 -4.06 4.91
CA ASN A 16 2.42 -4.39 6.07
C ASN A 16 1.64 -5.71 5.80
N PRO A 17 0.95 -6.29 6.79
CA PRO A 17 0.21 -7.55 6.64
C PRO A 17 -0.77 -7.56 5.48
N VAL A 18 -1.50 -6.47 5.24
CA VAL A 18 -2.46 -6.38 4.12
C VAL A 18 -1.76 -6.47 2.76
N SER A 19 -0.64 -5.76 2.59
CA SER A 19 0.15 -5.81 1.35
C SER A 19 0.83 -7.17 1.13
N GLU A 20 1.23 -7.86 2.20
CA GLU A 20 1.82 -9.20 2.15
C GLU A 20 0.77 -10.27 1.83
N GLU A 21 -0.43 -10.14 2.37
CA GLU A 21 -1.57 -11.00 2.03
C GLU A 21 -1.96 -10.83 0.55
N ILE A 22 -2.00 -9.59 0.06
CA ILE A 22 -2.20 -9.31 -1.37
C ILE A 22 -1.13 -10.01 -2.22
N ALA A 23 0.15 -9.87 -1.86
CA ALA A 23 1.23 -10.49 -2.62
C ALA A 23 1.13 -12.02 -2.62
N THR A 24 0.75 -12.60 -1.48
CA THR A 24 0.57 -14.05 -1.33
C THR A 24 -0.57 -14.55 -2.20
N ARG A 25 -1.77 -13.97 -2.07
CA ARG A 25 -2.96 -14.36 -2.84
C ARG A 25 -2.81 -14.12 -4.33
N SER A 26 -2.08 -13.08 -4.74
CA SER A 26 -1.84 -12.78 -6.16
C SER A 26 -1.00 -13.85 -6.85
N CYS A 27 -0.18 -14.61 -6.10
CA CYS A 27 0.66 -15.69 -6.63
C CYS A 27 -0.08 -17.03 -6.76
N GLU A 28 -1.32 -17.13 -6.28
CA GLU A 28 -2.09 -18.38 -6.33
C GLU A 28 -2.48 -18.73 -7.80
N PRO A 29 -2.49 -20.02 -8.17
CA PRO A 29 -2.94 -20.44 -9.50
C PRO A 29 -4.36 -19.97 -9.79
N GLY A 30 -4.55 -19.28 -10.92
CA GLY A 30 -5.87 -18.75 -11.32
C GLY A 30 -6.31 -17.52 -10.51
N ALA A 31 -5.42 -16.88 -9.74
CA ALA A 31 -5.73 -15.64 -9.05
C ALA A 31 -6.24 -14.56 -10.01
N THR A 32 -7.32 -13.89 -9.61
CA THR A 32 -7.85 -12.70 -10.28
C THR A 32 -7.82 -11.53 -9.31
N PHE A 33 -7.96 -10.31 -9.83
CA PHE A 33 -8.00 -9.13 -8.97
C PHE A 33 -9.21 -9.14 -8.02
N ASP A 34 -10.32 -9.77 -8.39
CA ASP A 34 -11.51 -9.85 -7.54
C ASP A 34 -11.23 -10.56 -6.21
N HIS A 35 -10.31 -11.54 -6.20
CA HIS A 35 -9.91 -12.26 -4.98
C HIS A 35 -9.21 -11.35 -3.94
N ILE A 36 -8.65 -10.23 -4.37
CA ILE A 36 -7.91 -9.29 -3.52
C ILE A 36 -8.53 -7.88 -3.47
N ALA A 37 -9.60 -7.62 -4.23
CA ALA A 37 -10.17 -6.27 -4.37
C ALA A 37 -10.58 -5.65 -3.03
N HIS A 38 -11.10 -6.46 -2.10
CA HIS A 38 -11.45 -6.03 -0.74
C HIS A 38 -10.22 -5.64 0.10
N LEU A 39 -9.07 -6.28 -0.11
CA LEU A 39 -7.79 -5.91 0.51
C LEU A 39 -7.21 -4.65 -0.12
N ALA A 40 -7.33 -4.53 -1.45
CA ALA A 40 -6.84 -3.42 -2.25
C ALA A 40 -7.75 -2.16 -2.22
N SER A 41 -8.85 -2.20 -1.46
CA SER A 41 -9.84 -1.12 -1.40
C SER A 41 -9.22 0.19 -0.92
N GLY A 42 -9.24 1.20 -1.80
CA GLY A 42 -8.80 2.56 -1.45
C GLY A 42 -9.66 3.20 -0.35
N ALA A 43 -10.95 2.82 -0.26
CA ALA A 43 -11.82 3.28 0.83
C ALA A 43 -11.34 2.75 2.18
N ARG A 44 -10.98 1.45 2.25
CA ARG A 44 -10.39 0.84 3.45
C ARG A 44 -9.08 1.52 3.84
N GLY A 45 -8.17 1.74 2.89
CA GLY A 45 -6.91 2.44 3.15
C GLY A 45 -7.14 3.88 3.66
N ARG A 46 -8.07 4.60 3.04
CA ARG A 46 -8.43 5.97 3.47
C ARG A 46 -8.98 6.01 4.89
N GLU A 47 -9.89 5.13 5.22
CA GLU A 47 -10.54 5.09 6.54
C GLU A 47 -9.57 4.59 7.63
N GLN A 48 -8.96 3.42 7.44
CA GLN A 48 -8.15 2.78 8.47
C GLN A 48 -6.78 3.43 8.62
N VAL A 49 -6.06 3.64 7.51
CA VAL A 49 -4.67 4.14 7.57
C VAL A 49 -4.65 5.64 7.81
N TYR A 50 -5.26 6.43 6.93
CA TYR A 50 -5.17 7.89 7.01
C TYR A 50 -6.16 8.49 8.03
N GLY A 51 -7.34 7.88 8.19
CA GLY A 51 -8.36 8.35 9.12
C GLY A 51 -8.08 7.93 10.57
N ASN A 52 -7.90 6.63 10.80
CA ASN A 52 -7.73 6.07 12.15
C ASN A 52 -6.26 5.96 12.59
N GLY A 53 -5.30 6.17 11.68
CA GLY A 53 -3.86 6.02 11.99
C GLY A 53 -3.39 4.57 12.08
N ASP A 54 -4.23 3.59 11.72
CA ASP A 54 -3.86 2.18 11.70
C ASP A 54 -3.11 1.85 10.41
N VAL A 55 -1.77 1.96 10.46
CA VAL A 55 -0.87 1.71 9.33
C VAL A 55 -0.87 0.26 8.83
N GLU A 56 -1.43 -0.66 9.62
CA GLU A 56 -1.56 -2.09 9.30
C GLU A 56 -2.97 -2.43 8.78
N GLY A 57 -3.94 -1.54 8.98
CA GLY A 57 -5.36 -1.75 8.70
C GLY A 57 -5.75 -1.75 7.22
N GLY A 58 -4.86 -1.33 6.31
CA GLY A 58 -5.13 -1.27 4.88
C GLY A 58 -3.88 -1.10 4.02
N ILE A 59 -4.05 -1.12 2.69
CA ILE A 59 -2.97 -0.78 1.76
C ILE A 59 -2.80 0.73 1.65
N TRP A 60 -1.57 1.22 1.64
CA TRP A 60 -1.26 2.64 1.46
C TRP A 60 0.04 2.86 0.68
N TRP A 61 0.09 3.98 -0.03
CA TRP A 61 1.16 4.29 -0.98
C TRP A 61 2.39 4.81 -0.24
N ALA A 62 3.54 4.18 -0.49
CA ALA A 62 4.82 4.62 0.05
C ALA A 62 5.98 4.28 -0.90
N GLY A 63 6.84 5.26 -1.16
CA GLY A 63 8.04 5.12 -1.98
C GLY A 63 9.25 4.63 -1.18
N GLN A 64 10.33 4.23 -1.86
CA GLN A 64 11.59 3.87 -1.18
C GLN A 64 12.27 5.09 -0.52
N ALA A 65 12.00 6.29 -1.02
CA ALA A 65 12.49 7.55 -0.44
C ALA A 65 12.05 7.76 1.02
N GLN A 66 11.03 7.04 1.52
CA GLN A 66 10.65 7.06 2.94
C GLN A 66 11.83 6.71 3.86
N GLY A 67 12.75 5.83 3.43
CA GLY A 67 13.92 5.45 4.22
C GLY A 67 14.95 6.57 4.39
N LEU A 68 14.79 7.68 3.66
CA LEU A 68 15.63 8.89 3.76
C LEU A 68 14.96 9.99 4.60
N THR A 69 13.71 9.79 5.03
CA THR A 69 12.95 10.80 5.79
C THR A 69 12.96 10.41 7.26
N HIS A 70 13.56 11.25 8.11
CA HIS A 70 13.68 11.02 9.55
C HIS A 70 13.06 12.12 10.41
N ASP A 71 12.60 13.21 9.78
CA ASP A 71 11.96 14.35 10.40
C ASP A 71 10.83 14.89 9.50
N ILE A 72 9.98 15.75 10.07
CA ILE A 72 8.84 16.34 9.37
C ILE A 72 9.13 17.82 9.13
N GLY A 73 9.29 18.19 7.85
CA GLY A 73 9.48 19.56 7.41
C GLY A 73 8.19 20.28 7.00
N SER A 74 8.25 21.60 6.89
CA SER A 74 7.19 22.41 6.26
C SER A 74 7.29 22.33 4.74
N CYS A 75 6.14 22.37 4.03
CA CYS A 75 6.11 22.51 2.58
C CYS A 75 6.57 23.88 2.06
N ARG A 76 6.86 24.85 2.94
CA ARG A 76 7.33 26.18 2.56
C ARG A 76 8.68 26.07 1.84
N ALA A 77 8.74 26.57 0.61
CA ALA A 77 10.00 26.67 -0.12
C ALA A 77 10.98 27.58 0.62
N ARG A 78 12.26 27.19 0.68
CA ARG A 78 13.32 28.09 1.09
C ARG A 78 13.59 29.05 -0.07
N SER A 79 13.29 30.32 0.14
CA SER A 79 13.67 31.44 -0.75
C SER A 79 15.18 31.60 -0.82
#